data_AF-X1CI19-F1
#
_entry.id   AF-X1CI19-F1
#
_cell.length_a   1.000
_cell.length_b   1.000
_cell.length_c   1.000
_cell.angle_alpha   90.00
_cell.angle_beta   90.00
_cell.angle_gamma   90.00
#
_symmetry.space_group_name_H-M   'P 1'
#
loop_
_entity.id
_entity.type
_entity.pdbx_description
1 polymer ?
#
loop_
_entity_poly.entity_id
_entity_poly.type
_entity_poly.pdbx_seq_one_letter_code
_entity_poly.pdbx_strand_id
1 'polypeptide(L)'
;MKQRIIQARKILKDVKVSERIFQFVSEVVSELTIFSQRADISFIRCARANAAFNNRTYILNDDLEIALDLVFEHRMESIDATMTAKEIKGKIIDAYGKIQEAYENLDIYKPNEDTEGPLKSTDEPQEQFNDICDCIGFIQSYRCIIEK
;
A
#
# COMPACT_ATOMS: atom_id res chain seq x y z
N MET A 1 18.35 16.35 -18.79
CA MET A 1 17.89 15.14 -18.06
C MET A 1 18.48 15.01 -16.65
N LYS A 2 19.81 15.04 -16.46
CA LYS A 2 20.49 14.89 -15.15
C LYS A 2 19.95 15.81 -14.03
N GLN A 3 19.68 17.08 -14.34
CA GLN A 3 19.14 18.05 -13.37
C GLN A 3 17.78 17.64 -12.81
N ARG A 4 16.87 17.11 -13.65
CA ARG A 4 15.55 16.62 -13.22
C ARG A 4 15.68 15.49 -12.20
N ILE A 5 16.59 14.55 -12.44
CA ILE A 5 16.84 13.42 -11.54
C ILE A 5 17.39 13.90 -10.19
N ILE A 6 18.33 14.85 -10.21
CA ILE A 6 18.89 15.44 -8.98
C ILE A 6 17.79 16.12 -8.16
N GLN A 7 16.90 16.87 -8.82
CA GLN A 7 15.79 17.52 -8.15
C GLN A 7 14.76 16.51 -7.60
N ALA A 8 14.39 15.52 -8.40
CA ALA A 8 13.46 14.46 -8.00
C ALA A 8 13.93 13.73 -6.74
N ARG A 9 15.23 13.39 -6.66
CA ARG A 9 15.82 12.74 -5.47
C ARG A 9 15.70 13.60 -4.21
N LYS A 10 15.76 14.93 -4.33
CA LYS A 10 15.63 15.84 -3.18
C LYS A 10 14.21 15.88 -2.64
N ILE A 11 13.21 15.95 -3.53
CA ILE A 11 11.79 16.08 -3.14
C ILE A 11 11.09 14.75 -2.88
N LEU A 12 11.69 13.62 -3.26
CA LEU A 12 11.08 12.28 -3.13
C LEU A 12 10.57 11.98 -1.72
N LYS A 13 11.30 12.43 -0.69
CA LYS A 13 10.94 12.29 0.72
C LYS A 13 9.70 13.09 1.10
N ASP A 14 9.41 14.17 0.38
CA ASP A 14 8.31 15.09 0.63
C ASP A 14 7.04 14.70 -0.16
N VAL A 15 7.12 13.69 -1.04
CA VAL A 15 5.96 13.17 -1.78
C VAL A 15 5.05 12.40 -0.82
N LYS A 16 3.86 12.96 -0.58
CA LYS A 16 2.82 12.38 0.25
C LYS A 16 2.03 11.32 -0.50
N VAL A 17 1.65 10.27 0.21
CA VAL A 17 0.77 9.19 -0.26
C VAL A 17 -0.47 9.22 0.62
N SER A 18 -1.65 9.36 0.01
CA SER A 18 -2.91 9.28 0.74
C SER A 18 -3.26 7.84 1.08
N GLU A 19 -3.98 7.63 2.18
CA GLU A 19 -4.49 6.30 2.59
C GLU A 19 -5.27 5.60 1.47
N ARG A 20 -6.06 6.36 0.69
CA ARG A 20 -6.80 5.86 -0.49
C ARG A 20 -5.91 5.12 -1.51
N ILE A 21 -4.66 5.54 -1.66
CA ILE A 21 -3.72 4.91 -2.61
C ILE A 21 -3.29 3.55 -2.07
N PHE A 22 -3.11 3.40 -0.75
CA PHE A 22 -2.80 2.09 -0.16
C PHE A 22 -3.97 1.12 -0.33
N GLN A 23 -5.21 1.57 -0.06
CA GLN A 23 -6.41 0.77 -0.26
C GLN A 23 -6.56 0.32 -1.72
N PHE A 24 -6.39 1.24 -2.66
CA PHE A 24 -6.40 0.94 -4.08
C PHE A 24 -5.37 -0.13 -4.46
N VAL A 25 -4.13 0.01 -3.98
CA VAL A 25 -3.06 -0.96 -4.29
C VAL A 25 -3.40 -2.34 -3.76
N SER A 26 -3.93 -2.43 -2.54
CA SER A 26 -4.37 -3.71 -1.97
C SER A 26 -5.50 -4.36 -2.77
N GLU A 27 -6.45 -3.57 -3.26
CA GLU A 27 -7.55 -4.06 -4.10
C GLU A 27 -7.03 -4.58 -5.43
N VAL A 28 -6.20 -3.81 -6.14
CA VAL A 28 -5.56 -4.21 -7.40
C VAL A 28 -4.79 -5.51 -7.25
N VAL A 29 -3.96 -5.61 -6.22
CA VAL A 29 -3.12 -6.79 -5.99
C VAL A 29 -3.96 -8.02 -5.64
N SER A 30 -5.06 -7.84 -4.92
CA SER A 30 -6.04 -8.91 -4.65
C SER A 30 -6.77 -9.35 -5.92
N GLU A 31 -7.21 -8.41 -6.76
CA GLU A 31 -7.88 -8.70 -8.03
C GLU A 31 -6.97 -9.44 -9.00
N LEU A 32 -5.69 -9.07 -9.03
CA LEU A 32 -4.66 -9.71 -9.83
C LEU A 32 -4.19 -11.06 -9.26
N THR A 33 -4.71 -11.47 -8.10
CA THR A 33 -4.26 -12.67 -7.36
C THR A 33 -2.74 -12.69 -7.10
N ILE A 34 -2.13 -11.51 -6.99
CA ILE A 34 -0.70 -11.35 -6.73
C ILE A 34 -0.50 -11.38 -5.22
N PHE A 35 -0.16 -12.54 -4.66
CA PHE A 35 0.14 -12.62 -3.23
C PHE A 35 1.58 -12.16 -2.93
N SER A 36 1.87 -10.87 -3.14
CA SER A 36 3.19 -10.32 -2.87
C SER A 36 3.16 -8.89 -2.37
N GLN A 37 3.44 -8.71 -1.07
CA GLN A 37 3.70 -7.41 -0.46
C GLN A 37 4.80 -6.59 -1.17
N ARG A 38 5.70 -7.28 -1.89
CA ARG A 38 6.75 -6.61 -2.68
C ARG A 38 6.20 -5.91 -3.91
N ALA A 39 5.08 -6.35 -4.45
CA ALA A 39 4.40 -5.68 -5.56
C ALA A 39 3.82 -4.34 -5.08
N ASP A 40 3.14 -4.34 -3.93
CA ASP A 40 2.53 -3.16 -3.30
C ASP A 40 3.58 -2.06 -3.06
N ILE A 41 4.69 -2.45 -2.40
CA ILE A 41 5.80 -1.53 -2.11
C ILE A 41 6.43 -1.00 -3.40
N SER A 42 6.62 -1.86 -4.40
CA SER A 42 7.22 -1.47 -5.69
C SER A 42 6.33 -0.48 -6.44
N PHE A 43 5.02 -0.72 -6.46
CA PHE A 43 4.03 0.13 -7.09
C PHE A 43 4.01 1.53 -6.46
N ILE A 44 3.89 1.61 -5.14
CA ILE A 44 3.86 2.90 -4.42
C ILE A 44 5.17 3.67 -4.62
N ARG A 45 6.31 2.98 -4.58
CA ARG A 45 7.62 3.60 -4.84
C ARG A 45 7.73 4.12 -6.26
N CYS A 46 7.19 3.39 -7.24
CA CYS A 46 7.17 3.82 -8.64
C CYS A 46 6.33 5.09 -8.82
N ALA A 47 5.09 5.09 -8.31
CA ALA A 47 4.20 6.25 -8.38
C ALA A 47 4.83 7.49 -7.70
N ARG A 48 5.42 7.32 -6.51
CA ARG A 48 6.14 8.40 -5.81
C ARG A 48 7.33 8.92 -6.61
N ALA A 49 8.10 8.02 -7.23
CA ALA A 49 9.26 8.40 -8.03
C ALA A 49 8.83 9.18 -9.28
N ASN A 50 7.73 8.81 -9.93
CA ASN A 50 7.20 9.53 -11.08
C ASN A 50 6.67 10.92 -10.69
N ALA A 51 5.92 11.02 -9.60
CA ALA A 51 5.48 12.30 -9.04
C ALA A 51 6.67 13.23 -8.73
N ALA A 52 7.72 12.70 -8.08
CA ALA A 52 8.94 13.44 -7.80
C ALA A 52 9.70 13.84 -9.09
N PHE A 53 9.73 12.98 -10.10
CA PHE A 53 10.34 13.26 -11.39
C PHE A 53 9.62 14.37 -12.18
N ASN A 54 8.33 14.54 -11.89
CA ASN A 54 7.48 15.61 -12.40
C ASN A 54 7.42 16.83 -11.45
N ASN A 55 8.32 16.91 -10.47
CA ASN A 55 8.45 18.01 -9.53
C ASN A 55 7.19 18.28 -8.69
N ARG A 56 6.42 17.23 -8.37
CA ARG A 56 5.24 17.27 -7.51
C ARG A 56 5.51 16.58 -6.17
N THR A 57 4.79 16.99 -5.14
CA THR A 57 4.82 16.40 -3.78
C THR A 57 3.55 15.60 -3.45
N TYR A 58 2.74 15.32 -4.46
CA TYR A 58 1.52 14.51 -4.39
C TYR A 58 1.41 13.64 -5.63
N ILE A 59 0.75 12.49 -5.48
CA ILE A 59 0.51 11.52 -6.54
C ILE A 59 -0.76 11.88 -7.29
N LEU A 60 -0.73 11.77 -8.62
CA LEU A 60 -1.89 11.88 -9.51
C LEU A 60 -2.22 10.52 -10.14
N ASN A 61 -3.40 10.40 -10.73
CA ASN A 61 -3.86 9.17 -11.40
C ASN A 61 -2.87 8.72 -12.49
N ASP A 62 -2.34 9.65 -13.28
CA ASP A 62 -1.33 9.37 -14.30
C ASP A 62 -0.08 8.66 -13.73
N ASP A 63 0.32 8.98 -12.49
CA ASP A 63 1.46 8.31 -11.85
C ASP A 63 1.13 6.86 -11.46
N LEU A 64 -0.12 6.62 -11.08
CA LEU A 64 -0.63 5.29 -10.74
C LEU A 64 -0.75 4.42 -12.00
N GLU A 65 -1.24 4.98 -13.11
CA GLU A 65 -1.30 4.29 -14.40
C GLU A 65 0.09 3.88 -14.89
N ILE A 66 1.07 4.80 -14.82
CA ILE A 66 2.46 4.50 -15.19
C ILE A 66 3.05 3.43 -14.27
N ALA A 67 2.79 3.51 -12.96
CA ALA A 67 3.23 2.50 -12.02
C ALA A 67 2.60 1.14 -12.30
N LEU A 68 1.34 1.13 -12.78
CA LEU A 68 0.62 -0.09 -13.11
C LEU A 68 1.27 -0.81 -14.28
N ASP A 69 1.50 -0.06 -15.36
CA ASP A 69 2.17 -0.58 -16.55
C ASP A 69 3.57 -1.10 -16.16
N LEU A 70 4.40 -0.30 -15.48
CA LEU A 70 5.78 -0.70 -15.18
C LEU A 70 5.93 -1.85 -14.17
N VAL A 71 5.02 -1.97 -13.19
CA VAL A 71 5.17 -2.95 -12.09
C VAL A 71 4.41 -4.24 -12.38
N PHE A 72 3.26 -4.16 -13.04
CA PHE A 72 2.37 -5.29 -13.21
C PHE A 72 2.32 -5.86 -14.63
N GLU A 73 2.65 -5.11 -15.69
CA GLU A 73 2.60 -5.61 -17.07
C GLU A 73 3.35 -6.95 -17.23
N HIS A 74 4.59 -7.02 -16.75
CA HIS A 74 5.38 -8.27 -16.78
C HIS A 74 4.99 -9.31 -15.74
N ARG A 75 4.26 -8.93 -14.68
CA ARG A 75 3.76 -9.89 -13.69
C ARG A 75 2.52 -10.59 -14.23
N MET A 76 1.67 -9.87 -14.93
CA MET A 76 0.43 -10.34 -15.55
C MET A 76 0.70 -11.39 -16.63
N GLU A 77 1.75 -11.21 -17.45
CA GLU A 77 2.20 -12.22 -18.42
C GLU A 77 2.57 -13.57 -17.77
N SER A 78 2.93 -13.58 -16.49
CA SER A 78 3.32 -14.80 -15.76
C SER A 78 2.18 -15.47 -14.99
N ILE A 79 1.07 -14.77 -14.76
CA ILE A 79 -0.02 -15.21 -13.87
C ILE A 79 -1.09 -15.98 -14.64
N ASP A 80 -1.48 -15.53 -15.84
CA ASP A 80 -2.38 -16.29 -16.71
C ASP A 80 -2.34 -15.74 -18.15
N ALA A 81 -2.10 -16.61 -19.14
CA ALA A 81 -2.02 -16.23 -20.55
C ALA A 81 -3.39 -15.89 -21.18
N THR A 82 -4.47 -16.01 -20.41
CA THR A 82 -5.86 -15.88 -20.88
C THR A 82 -6.46 -14.48 -20.73
N MET A 83 -5.99 -13.65 -19.80
CA MET A 83 -6.44 -12.26 -19.64
C MET A 83 -5.50 -11.33 -20.39
N THR A 84 -6.03 -10.53 -21.33
CA THR A 84 -5.20 -9.57 -22.06
C THR A 84 -4.82 -8.42 -21.14
N ALA A 85 -3.59 -7.89 -21.21
CA ALA A 85 -3.14 -6.75 -20.41
C ALA A 85 -4.11 -5.54 -20.45
N LYS A 86 -4.80 -5.37 -21.58
CA LYS A 86 -5.84 -4.36 -21.80
C LYS A 86 -7.10 -4.57 -20.95
N GLU A 87 -7.54 -5.82 -20.77
CA GLU A 87 -8.74 -6.16 -20.00
C GLU A 87 -8.48 -5.98 -18.50
N ILE A 88 -7.29 -6.34 -18.06
CA ILE A 88 -6.84 -6.14 -16.69
C ILE A 88 -6.73 -4.65 -16.36
N LYS A 89 -6.15 -3.85 -17.26
CA LYS A 89 -6.10 -2.39 -17.09
C LYS A 89 -7.49 -1.76 -16.98
N GLY A 90 -8.46 -2.25 -17.77
CA GLY A 90 -9.86 -1.82 -17.68
C GLY A 90 -10.47 -2.08 -16.31
N LYS A 91 -10.36 -3.32 -15.80
CA LYS A 91 -10.87 -3.69 -14.46
C LYS A 91 -10.25 -2.84 -13.34
N ILE A 92 -8.96 -2.55 -13.44
CA ILE A 92 -8.24 -1.77 -12.44
C ILE A 92 -8.65 -0.30 -12.46
N ILE A 93 -8.87 0.27 -13.65
CA ILE A 93 -9.41 1.64 -13.79
C ILE A 93 -10.82 1.70 -13.20
N ASP A 94 -11.65 0.68 -13.47
CA ASP A 94 -13.00 0.59 -12.91
C ASP A 94 -12.98 0.47 -11.37
N ALA A 95 -12.04 -0.30 -10.81
CA ALA A 95 -11.83 -0.38 -9.36
C ALA A 95 -11.41 0.98 -8.78
N TYR A 96 -10.47 1.69 -9.43
CA TYR A 96 -10.05 3.01 -9.01
C TYR A 96 -11.19 4.04 -9.04
N GLY A 97 -12.00 4.04 -10.10
CA GLY A 97 -13.17 4.91 -10.25
C GLY A 97 -14.17 4.71 -9.11
N LYS A 98 -14.45 3.46 -8.73
CA LYS A 98 -15.35 3.12 -7.61
C LYS A 98 -14.83 3.62 -6.26
N ILE A 99 -13.51 3.52 -6.02
CA ILE A 99 -12.88 4.05 -4.80
C ILE A 99 -13.00 5.58 -4.73
N GLN A 100 -12.90 6.25 -5.88
CA GLN A 100 -13.02 7.71 -5.96
C GLN A 100 -14.46 8.18 -5.72
N GLU A 101 -15.45 7.50 -6.32
CA GLU A 101 -16.89 7.78 -6.13
C GLU A 101 -17.37 7.50 -4.70
N ALA A 102 -16.83 6.46 -4.03
CA ALA A 102 -17.17 6.13 -2.65
C ALA A 102 -16.87 7.27 -1.63
N TYR A 103 -16.05 8.26 -2.00
CA TYR A 103 -15.62 9.36 -1.15
C TYR A 103 -16.16 10.75 -1.52
N GLU A 104 -17.06 10.88 -2.50
CA GLU A 104 -17.81 12.14 -2.72
C GLU A 104 -19.00 12.31 -1.74
N ASN A 105 -19.33 11.29 -0.94
CA ASN A 105 -20.25 11.43 0.20
C ASN A 105 -19.48 11.61 1.51
N LEU A 106 -19.17 12.86 1.84
CA LEU A 106 -18.54 13.30 3.10
C LEU A 106 -19.43 13.18 4.36
N ASP A 107 -20.40 12.27 4.40
CA ASP A 107 -21.35 12.15 5.52
C ASP A 107 -21.55 10.74 6.10
N ILE A 108 -20.56 9.83 5.94
CA ILE A 108 -20.64 8.47 6.52
C ILE A 108 -19.34 8.08 7.22
N TYR A 109 -18.93 8.86 8.22
CA TYR A 109 -18.41 8.33 9.49
C TYR A 109 -18.28 9.48 10.49
N LYS A 110 -19.17 9.52 11.49
CA LYS A 110 -18.99 10.32 12.69
C LYS A 110 -18.73 9.32 13.82
N PRO A 111 -17.50 9.24 14.35
CA PRO A 111 -17.27 8.46 15.55
C PRO A 111 -18.24 8.97 16.62
N ASN A 112 -19.04 8.07 17.21
CA ASN A 112 -19.80 8.35 18.42
C ASN A 112 -19.27 7.43 19.53
N GLU A 113 -19.49 7.80 20.80
CA GLU A 113 -19.02 7.02 21.96
C GLU A 113 -19.50 5.56 21.93
N ASP A 114 -20.56 5.25 21.17
CA ASP A 114 -21.12 3.91 21.03
C ASP A 114 -20.44 3.04 19.95
N THR A 115 -19.74 3.64 18.97
CA THR A 115 -19.07 2.92 17.86
C THR A 115 -17.55 2.83 18.02
N GLU A 116 -16.96 3.64 18.90
CA GLU A 116 -15.59 3.44 19.35
C GLU A 116 -15.57 2.27 20.35
N GLY A 117 -15.07 1.11 19.92
CA GLY A 117 -14.77 0.02 20.84
C GLY A 117 -13.84 0.49 21.98
N PRO A 118 -13.68 -0.29 23.06
CA PRO A 118 -13.03 0.17 24.30
C PRO A 118 -11.56 0.59 24.15
N LEU A 119 -10.97 0.38 22.96
CA LEU A 119 -9.58 0.66 22.67
C LEU A 119 -9.41 2.07 22.09
N LYS A 120 -9.05 3.01 22.96
CA LYS A 120 -8.61 4.34 22.53
C LYS A 120 -7.23 4.23 21.88
N SER A 121 -7.02 4.81 20.71
CA SER A 121 -5.71 4.91 20.09
C SER A 121 -4.89 5.99 20.81
N THR A 122 -4.23 5.61 21.90
CA THR A 122 -3.21 6.43 22.56
C THR A 122 -1.83 5.88 22.20
N ASP A 123 -0.86 6.74 21.93
CA ASP A 123 0.54 6.35 21.78
C ASP A 123 1.17 5.93 23.13
N GLU A 124 0.46 6.13 24.24
CA GLU A 124 0.86 5.63 25.55
C GLU A 124 0.70 4.10 25.64
N PRO A 125 1.71 3.37 26.14
CA PRO A 125 1.63 1.92 26.35
C PRO A 125 0.48 1.57 27.28
N GLN A 126 -0.37 0.63 26.86
CA GLN A 126 -1.46 0.13 27.70
C GLN A 126 -0.89 -0.62 28.91
N GLU A 127 -1.26 -0.22 30.13
CA GLU A 127 -0.75 -0.80 31.38
C GLU A 127 -0.92 -2.33 31.45
N GLN A 128 -1.95 -2.88 30.80
CA GLN A 128 -2.22 -4.33 30.73
C GLN A 128 -1.15 -5.14 29.96
N PHE A 129 -0.21 -4.48 29.28
CA PHE A 129 0.90 -5.09 28.56
C PHE A 129 2.28 -4.85 29.21
N ASN A 130 2.32 -4.20 30.39
CA ASN A 130 3.60 -3.93 31.09
C ASN A 130 4.30 -5.19 31.62
N ASP A 131 3.57 -6.29 31.81
CA ASP A 131 4.10 -7.54 32.39
C ASP A 131 4.49 -8.62 31.34
N ILE A 132 4.53 -8.31 30.04
CA ILE A 132 4.87 -9.29 28.99
C ILE A 132 6.39 -9.53 28.86
N CYS A 133 7.17 -9.17 29.88
CA CYS A 133 8.59 -9.47 29.93
C CYS A 133 8.90 -10.95 30.29
N ASP A 134 7.94 -11.73 30.79
CA ASP A 134 8.22 -13.09 31.28
C ASP A 134 8.17 -14.20 30.21
N CYS A 135 7.72 -13.92 28.98
CA CYS A 135 7.63 -14.94 27.93
C CYS A 135 8.92 -15.15 27.12
N ILE A 136 9.95 -14.33 27.30
CA ILE A 136 11.24 -14.49 26.60
C ILE A 136 11.98 -15.76 27.05
N GLY A 137 11.66 -16.30 28.23
CA GLY A 137 12.20 -17.58 28.71
C GLY A 137 11.69 -18.83 27.96
N PHE A 138 10.50 -18.78 27.35
CA PHE A 138 9.88 -19.97 26.75
C PHE A 138 10.37 -20.26 25.32
N ILE A 139 10.76 -19.23 24.57
CA ILE A 139 11.18 -19.38 23.16
C ILE A 139 12.63 -19.91 23.04
N GLN A 140 13.47 -19.78 24.09
CA GLN A 140 14.81 -20.38 24.07
C GLN A 140 14.81 -21.92 24.17
N SER A 141 13.72 -22.57 24.60
CA SER A 141 13.66 -24.03 24.71
C SER A 141 13.47 -24.74 23.35
N TYR A 142 12.75 -24.13 22.42
CA TYR A 142 12.43 -24.77 21.12
C TYR A 142 13.56 -24.71 20.09
N ARG A 143 14.69 -24.04 20.40
CA ARG A 143 15.88 -24.03 19.54
C ARG A 143 16.75 -25.28 19.67
N CYS A 144 16.41 -26.22 20.57
CA CYS A 144 17.21 -27.42 20.85
C CYS A 144 16.61 -28.74 20.27
N ILE A 145 15.44 -28.72 19.61
CA ILE A 145 14.75 -29.94 19.14
C ILE A 145 14.94 -30.21 17.63
N ILE A 146 15.54 -29.28 16.86
CA ILE A 146 15.72 -29.42 15.40
C ILE A 146 17.17 -29.79 15.00
N GLU A 147 18.04 -30.17 15.95
CA GLU A 147 19.39 -30.69 15.65
C GLU A 147 19.71 -31.98 16.42
N LYS A 148 18.97 -33.07 16.13
CA LYS A 148 19.43 -34.45 16.37
C LYS A 148 19.04 -35.36 15.21
#